data_AF-A0A0F9ID58-F1
#
_entry.id   AF-A0A0F9ID58-F1
#
_cell.length_a   1.000
_cell.length_b   1.000
_cell.length_c   1.000
_cell.angle_alpha   90.00
_cell.angle_beta   90.00
_cell.angle_gamma   90.00
#
_symmetry.space_group_name_H-M   'P 1'
#
loop_
_entity.id
_entity.type
_entity.pdbx_description
1 polymer ?
#
loop_
_entity_poly.entity_id
_entity_poly.type
_entity_poly.pdbx_seq_one_letter_code
_entity_poly.pdbx_strand_id
1 'polypeptide(L)'
;PPPRCGAPMVYDPAAKVIVMFGGHDGLVRSDLRPSSGLGSRPGGLSDTWLYDVTTRQWRELKTRRRPPAQRLPKLLYDPTSRLVLLVTFAPGAAKGKATSTIWSLDLAKGRWRRRGRQTLPLSLSFQGTYANHTPLWDVVLDEAASLLIFRQNVEVKRVAWEQSAVMRLEVAKLPTEPLGESKPEPPIAPQVLPPDDPAWVAKLKALPANTWTPAKPRSRTATRRDWGNAACDPIHGHVYYFGGGHATYQVNDVAIYAVGANRWVHAPGDHNDFLPPVGWGGIAMGYRGGRHAHHMRNQYVALDGRMYVSTGGQRKWQRYGAIEAGQARQPRYAWFYDLDRGGAWRQLPVGKVTRGKGVDGDWGAVHVVDPAGRILGFAGYRKAYYSYRWPELFVSVYDIYRNELDVRKVPAPFPWRWPEARPFCYLAGKGRVFFYEYLYDKAKAKAIRHHTWVYDVKANRFIDLKPKRQPPGIATTVEYIPAQDAVFAVIDRKSQWVYSFARNTWAELPLAGAKPGFPGPYGQIVYAAKYGVLVTPRDGTRVMRPDVTKARWDD
;
A
#
# COMPACT_ATOMS: atom_id res chain seq x y z
N PRO A 1 14.67 -6.50 19.80
CA PRO A 1 13.87 -7.37 18.91
C PRO A 1 13.13 -6.54 17.85
N PRO A 2 13.01 -7.02 16.60
CA PRO A 2 12.11 -6.42 15.61
C PRO A 2 10.65 -6.35 16.10
N PRO A 3 9.84 -5.38 15.60
CA PRO A 3 8.41 -5.27 15.91
C PRO A 3 7.68 -6.60 15.74
N ARG A 4 6.88 -6.98 16.74
CA ARG A 4 6.14 -8.25 16.76
C ARG A 4 4.97 -8.19 17.74
N CYS A 5 4.03 -9.13 17.59
CA CYS A 5 2.96 -9.39 18.52
C CYS A 5 2.81 -10.90 18.78
N GLY A 6 2.05 -11.25 19.83
CA GLY A 6 1.82 -12.64 20.21
C GLY A 6 3.04 -13.40 20.73
N ALA A 7 4.16 -12.70 20.98
CA ALA A 7 5.36 -13.29 21.56
C ALA A 7 5.23 -13.37 23.10
N PRO A 8 5.19 -14.57 23.70
CA PRO A 8 5.21 -14.72 25.15
C PRO A 8 6.57 -14.30 25.72
N MET A 9 6.55 -13.83 26.96
CA MET A 9 7.75 -13.51 27.74
C MET A 9 7.68 -14.19 29.10
N VAL A 10 8.82 -14.59 29.64
CA VAL A 10 8.94 -15.10 31.01
C VAL A 10 10.22 -14.60 31.66
N TYR A 11 10.19 -14.37 32.96
CA TYR A 11 11.36 -13.98 33.73
C TYR A 11 12.08 -15.22 34.26
N ASP A 12 13.38 -15.34 33.99
CA ASP A 12 14.28 -16.28 34.67
C ASP A 12 14.96 -15.54 35.84
N PRO A 13 14.58 -15.84 37.10
CA PRO A 13 15.14 -15.17 38.26
C PRO A 13 16.60 -15.54 38.54
N ALA A 14 17.06 -16.73 38.13
CA ALA A 14 18.44 -17.17 38.34
C ALA A 14 19.40 -16.40 37.41
N ALA A 15 18.99 -16.18 36.17
CA ALA A 15 19.74 -15.41 35.19
C ALA A 15 19.46 -13.90 35.24
N LYS A 16 18.40 -13.44 35.92
CA LYS A 16 17.88 -12.06 35.91
C LYS A 16 17.61 -11.55 34.49
N VAL A 17 17.00 -12.41 33.67
CA VAL A 17 16.73 -12.15 32.25
C VAL A 17 15.26 -12.40 31.94
N ILE A 18 14.64 -11.52 31.16
CA ILE A 18 13.35 -11.80 30.53
C ILE A 18 13.61 -12.48 29.19
N VAL A 19 13.09 -13.69 29.03
CA VAL A 19 13.18 -14.47 27.79
C VAL A 19 11.93 -14.25 26.97
N MET A 20 12.10 -13.97 25.68
CA MET A 20 11.03 -13.88 24.69
C MET A 20 11.28 -14.89 23.58
N PHE A 21 10.25 -15.62 23.14
CA PHE A 21 10.35 -16.57 22.04
C PHE A 21 9.28 -16.33 20.98
N GLY A 22 9.69 -16.30 19.71
CA GLY A 22 8.78 -16.33 18.57
C GLY A 22 7.82 -15.14 18.52
N GLY A 23 6.54 -15.44 18.34
CA GLY A 23 5.49 -14.47 18.01
C GLY A 23 5.30 -14.35 16.50
N HIS A 24 4.70 -13.25 16.06
CA HIS A 24 4.75 -12.87 14.66
C HIS A 24 5.04 -11.38 14.51
N ASP A 25 5.91 -11.06 13.57
CA ASP A 25 6.23 -9.69 13.14
C ASP A 25 5.09 -9.03 12.36
N GLY A 26 4.04 -9.80 12.02
CA GLY A 26 3.01 -9.34 11.10
C GLY A 26 3.49 -9.34 9.66
N LEU A 27 4.71 -9.81 9.37
CA LEU A 27 5.33 -9.88 8.05
C LEU A 27 4.50 -10.76 7.12
N VAL A 28 3.96 -10.12 6.10
CA VAL A 28 3.22 -10.78 5.05
C VAL A 28 4.09 -10.82 3.78
N ARG A 29 4.66 -11.99 3.46
CA ARG A 29 5.45 -12.24 2.23
C ARG A 29 4.53 -12.39 1.02
N SER A 30 4.15 -11.28 0.38
CA SER A 30 3.31 -11.26 -0.82
C SER A 30 4.03 -11.77 -2.09
N ASP A 31 5.36 -11.84 -2.06
CA ASP A 31 6.22 -12.43 -3.08
C ASP A 31 6.15 -13.96 -3.11
N LEU A 32 5.79 -14.60 -2.00
CA LEU A 32 5.64 -16.06 -1.91
C LEU A 32 4.21 -16.47 -2.24
N ARG A 33 4.02 -17.47 -3.10
CA ARG A 33 2.70 -18.08 -3.35
C ARG A 33 2.31 -18.91 -2.12
N PRO A 34 1.23 -18.59 -1.38
CA PRO A 34 0.78 -19.48 -0.31
C PRO A 34 0.10 -20.71 -0.93
N SER A 35 0.36 -21.90 -0.37
CA SER A 35 -0.27 -23.16 -0.78
C SER A 35 -1.78 -23.19 -0.55
N SER A 36 -2.33 -22.30 0.29
CA SER A 36 -3.73 -22.33 0.70
C SER A 36 -4.67 -21.37 -0.05
N GLY A 37 -4.21 -20.62 -1.05
CA GLY A 37 -5.05 -19.67 -1.82
C GLY A 37 -5.63 -18.48 -1.06
N LEU A 38 -5.57 -18.50 0.27
CA LEU A 38 -5.92 -17.40 1.17
C LEU A 38 -4.92 -16.26 1.01
N GLY A 39 -5.40 -15.03 1.23
CA GLY A 39 -4.56 -13.86 1.43
C GLY A 39 -3.40 -14.16 2.40
N SER A 40 -2.27 -13.54 2.10
CA SER A 40 -0.96 -13.81 2.66
C SER A 40 -0.96 -13.84 4.21
N ARG A 41 -0.39 -14.91 4.79
CA ARG A 41 -0.38 -15.18 6.24
C ARG A 41 0.85 -14.54 6.91
N PRO A 42 0.70 -13.91 8.09
CA PRO A 42 1.86 -13.49 8.88
C PRO A 42 2.73 -14.71 9.20
N GLY A 43 4.02 -14.62 8.89
CA GLY A 43 5.00 -15.64 9.30
C GLY A 43 5.05 -15.77 10.82
N GLY A 44 5.22 -16.99 11.32
CA GLY A 44 5.62 -17.18 12.72
C GLY A 44 7.11 -16.90 12.86
N LEU A 45 7.54 -16.46 14.03
CA LEU A 45 8.95 -16.27 14.36
C LEU A 45 9.46 -17.44 15.20
N SER A 46 10.76 -17.73 15.12
CA SER A 46 11.44 -18.79 15.90
C SER A 46 12.66 -18.29 16.67
N ASP A 47 12.93 -16.98 16.62
CA ASP A 47 14.05 -16.36 17.32
C ASP A 47 13.79 -16.27 18.83
N THR A 48 14.88 -16.24 19.59
CA THR A 48 14.86 -16.08 21.04
C THR A 48 15.58 -14.79 21.39
N TRP A 49 14.92 -13.92 22.16
CA TRP A 49 15.48 -12.66 22.63
C TRP A 49 15.57 -12.67 24.15
N LEU A 50 16.65 -12.08 24.65
CA LEU A 50 16.95 -11.96 26.06
C LEU A 50 17.03 -10.49 26.40
N TYR A 51 16.21 -10.05 27.34
CA TYR A 51 16.34 -8.73 27.96
C TYR A 51 17.04 -8.90 29.30
N ASP A 52 18.26 -8.38 29.36
CA ASP A 52 19.04 -8.35 30.58
C ASP A 52 18.51 -7.22 31.46
N VAL A 53 17.97 -7.58 32.64
CA VAL A 53 17.30 -6.62 33.53
C VAL A 53 18.30 -5.65 34.16
N THR A 54 19.55 -6.06 34.34
CA THR A 54 20.61 -5.26 34.95
C THR A 54 21.08 -4.16 33.99
N THR A 55 21.41 -4.53 32.75
CA THR A 55 21.91 -3.61 31.72
C THR A 55 20.79 -2.92 30.94
N ARG A 56 19.56 -3.42 31.06
CA ARG A 56 18.38 -2.96 30.32
C ARG A 56 18.54 -3.06 28.81
N GLN A 57 19.25 -4.09 28.36
CA GLN A 57 19.56 -4.31 26.95
C GLN A 57 18.93 -5.59 26.43
N TRP A 58 18.45 -5.51 25.18
CA TRP A 58 18.02 -6.66 24.41
C TRP A 58 19.20 -7.25 23.64
N ARG A 59 19.33 -8.59 23.67
CA ARG A 59 20.21 -9.34 22.77
C ARG A 59 19.50 -10.57 22.22
N GLU A 60 19.81 -10.93 20.98
CA GLU A 60 19.33 -12.19 20.40
C GLU A 60 20.18 -13.34 20.96
N LEU A 61 19.53 -14.42 21.42
CA LEU A 61 20.19 -15.70 21.64
C LEU A 61 20.30 -16.42 20.30
N LYS A 62 21.42 -16.22 19.60
CA LYS A 62 21.68 -16.84 18.31
C LYS A 62 21.93 -18.34 18.47
N THR A 63 20.99 -19.15 17.99
CA THR A 63 21.11 -20.61 17.97
C THR A 63 20.68 -21.15 16.61
N ARG A 64 21.47 -22.07 16.05
CA ARG A 64 21.14 -22.82 14.82
C ARG A 64 20.08 -23.90 15.05
N ARG A 65 19.83 -24.27 16.31
CA ARG A 65 18.94 -25.37 16.73
C ARG A 65 17.90 -24.81 17.70
N ARG A 66 16.79 -24.35 17.15
CA ARG A 66 15.70 -23.68 17.88
C ARG A 66 14.34 -24.25 17.50
N PRO A 67 13.32 -24.17 18.39
CA PRO A 67 12.00 -24.68 18.10
C PRO A 67 11.42 -24.07 16.81
N PRO A 68 10.46 -24.73 16.15
CA PRO A 68 9.83 -24.21 14.95
C PRO A 68 9.20 -22.83 15.16
N ALA A 69 9.00 -22.10 14.06
CA ALA A 69 8.32 -20.81 14.06
C ALA A 69 6.90 -20.92 14.65
N GLN A 70 6.56 -20.04 15.59
CA GLN A 70 5.30 -20.07 16.32
C GLN A 70 4.73 -18.67 16.50
N ARG A 71 3.48 -18.48 16.09
CA ARG A 71 2.80 -17.18 16.14
C ARG A 71 2.34 -16.79 17.54
N LEU A 72 1.87 -17.76 18.31
CA LEU A 72 1.27 -17.56 19.63
C LEU A 72 1.69 -18.70 20.59
N PRO A 73 3.00 -18.97 20.75
CA PRO A 73 3.43 -19.98 21.68
C PRO A 73 3.19 -19.55 23.13
N LYS A 74 3.39 -20.47 24.09
CA LYS A 74 3.38 -20.16 25.53
C LYS A 74 4.74 -20.47 26.14
N LEU A 75 5.18 -19.60 27.03
CA LEU A 75 6.50 -19.65 27.66
C LEU A 75 6.33 -19.62 29.18
N LEU A 76 7.04 -20.49 29.88
CA LEU A 76 6.97 -20.68 31.31
C LEU A 76 8.39 -20.83 31.86
N TYR A 77 8.60 -20.51 33.13
CA TYR A 77 9.83 -20.83 33.84
C TYR A 77 9.48 -21.90 34.87
N ASP A 78 10.20 -23.01 34.87
CA ASP A 78 10.05 -24.05 35.87
C ASP A 78 11.18 -23.90 36.90
N PRO A 79 10.90 -23.42 38.13
CA PRO A 79 11.94 -23.22 39.14
C PRO A 79 12.56 -24.51 39.64
N THR A 80 11.86 -25.65 39.53
CA THR A 80 12.39 -26.95 39.96
C THR A 80 13.51 -27.40 39.05
N SER A 81 13.32 -27.35 37.72
CA SER A 81 14.40 -27.67 36.77
C SER A 81 15.31 -26.49 36.42
N ARG A 82 14.91 -25.26 36.76
CA ARG A 82 15.54 -23.99 36.35
C ARG A 82 15.64 -23.84 34.83
N LEU A 83 14.65 -24.36 34.12
CA LEU A 83 14.56 -24.28 32.66
C LEU A 83 13.40 -23.41 32.25
N VAL A 84 13.58 -22.70 31.13
CA VAL A 84 12.46 -22.06 30.44
C VAL A 84 11.77 -23.09 29.56
N LEU A 85 10.48 -23.29 29.75
CA LEU A 85 9.66 -24.22 28.98
C LEU A 85 8.86 -23.48 27.92
N LEU A 86 8.88 -24.00 26.70
CA LEU A 86 8.06 -23.53 25.58
C LEU A 86 7.04 -24.61 25.23
N VAL A 87 5.78 -24.22 25.17
CA VAL A 87 4.68 -25.08 24.73
C VAL A 87 4.18 -24.58 23.38
N THR A 88 4.29 -25.44 22.37
CA THR A 88 3.91 -25.13 20.99
C THR A 88 2.84 -26.10 20.53
N PHE A 89 1.93 -25.66 19.66
CA PHE A 89 0.89 -26.53 19.11
C PHE A 89 1.10 -26.73 17.61
N ALA A 90 0.75 -27.92 17.13
CA ALA A 90 0.80 -28.22 15.71
C ALA A 90 -0.34 -27.48 14.98
N PRO A 91 -0.12 -26.91 13.78
CA PRO A 91 -1.19 -26.37 12.95
C PRO A 91 -2.12 -27.51 12.47
N GLY A 92 -3.43 -27.41 12.69
CA GLY A 92 -4.40 -28.42 12.25
C GLY A 92 -5.85 -28.04 12.56
N ALA A 93 -6.81 -28.49 11.75
CA ALA A 93 -8.23 -28.13 11.87
C ALA A 93 -8.84 -28.61 13.20
N ALA A 94 -9.75 -27.81 13.76
CA ALA A 94 -10.38 -27.94 15.08
C ALA A 94 -11.27 -29.19 15.31
N LYS A 95 -11.11 -30.26 14.54
CA LYS A 95 -11.89 -31.51 14.66
C LYS A 95 -11.02 -32.63 15.23
N GLY A 96 -10.78 -32.63 16.55
CA GLY A 96 -10.11 -33.72 17.28
C GLY A 96 -9.09 -33.29 18.35
N LYS A 97 -8.60 -34.26 19.14
CA LYS A 97 -7.58 -34.10 20.21
C LYS A 97 -6.43 -33.20 19.77
N ALA A 98 -6.15 -32.13 20.52
CA ALA A 98 -5.03 -31.24 20.22
C ALA A 98 -3.70 -31.89 20.55
N THR A 99 -2.67 -31.54 19.79
CA THR A 99 -1.31 -31.94 20.11
C THR A 99 -0.44 -30.73 20.43
N SER A 100 0.19 -30.75 21.61
CA SER A 100 1.27 -29.86 21.97
C SER A 100 2.64 -30.54 21.86
N THR A 101 3.70 -29.74 21.78
CA THR A 101 5.09 -30.17 21.94
C THR A 101 5.72 -29.27 22.98
N ILE A 102 6.43 -29.89 23.93
CA ILE A 102 7.16 -29.18 24.98
C ILE A 102 8.62 -29.08 24.54
N TRP A 103 9.20 -27.91 24.73
CA TRP A 103 10.62 -27.65 24.55
C TRP A 103 11.17 -27.02 25.82
N SER A 104 12.47 -27.17 26.06
CA SER A 104 13.14 -26.47 27.16
C SER A 104 14.34 -25.69 26.66
N LEU A 105 14.56 -24.51 27.20
CA LEU A 105 15.78 -23.73 27.07
C LEU A 105 16.56 -23.79 28.38
N ASP A 106 17.77 -24.33 28.29
CA ASP A 106 18.80 -24.17 29.32
C ASP A 106 19.55 -22.87 29.01
N LEU A 107 19.29 -21.81 29.79
CA LEU A 107 19.85 -20.48 29.56
C LEU A 107 21.36 -20.44 29.86
N ALA A 108 21.83 -21.18 30.86
CA ALA A 108 23.25 -21.27 31.19
C ALA A 108 24.06 -21.86 30.03
N LYS A 109 23.48 -22.82 29.30
CA LYS A 109 24.09 -23.43 28.11
C LYS A 109 23.69 -22.74 26.79
N GLY A 110 22.67 -21.87 26.80
CA GLY A 110 22.09 -21.26 25.62
C GLY A 110 21.49 -22.26 24.63
N ARG A 111 20.90 -23.38 25.10
CA ARG A 111 20.49 -24.52 24.25
C ARG A 111 19.03 -24.90 24.43
N TRP A 112 18.32 -25.01 23.31
CA TRP A 112 17.00 -25.63 23.25
C TRP A 112 17.11 -27.16 23.18
N ARG A 113 16.13 -27.85 23.77
CA ARG A 113 15.89 -29.30 23.68
C ARG A 113 14.41 -29.57 23.45
N ARG A 114 14.09 -30.60 22.66
CA ARG A 114 12.72 -31.10 22.53
C ARG A 114 12.43 -32.07 23.67
N ARG A 115 11.31 -31.86 24.36
CA ARG A 115 10.86 -32.64 25.52
C ARG A 115 9.71 -33.59 25.23
N GLY A 116 9.33 -33.72 23.96
CA GLY A 116 8.33 -34.67 23.49
C GLY A 116 6.98 -34.03 23.13
N ARG A 117 6.13 -34.84 22.51
CA ARG A 117 4.80 -34.49 22.01
C ARG A 117 3.75 -34.97 23.01
N GLN A 118 2.80 -34.11 23.37
CA GLN A 118 1.71 -34.43 24.30
C GLN A 118 0.37 -34.34 23.59
N THR A 119 -0.51 -35.31 23.82
CA THR A 119 -1.88 -35.32 23.30
C THR A 119 -2.82 -34.85 24.39
N LEU A 120 -3.53 -33.75 24.15
CA LEU A 120 -4.51 -33.23 25.08
C LEU A 120 -5.88 -33.90 24.85
N PRO A 121 -6.65 -34.15 25.91
CA PRO A 121 -8.02 -34.67 25.79
C PRO A 121 -9.03 -33.62 25.29
N LEU A 122 -8.55 -32.43 24.87
CA LEU A 122 -9.37 -31.31 24.39
C LEU A 122 -8.95 -30.92 22.96
N SER A 123 -9.91 -30.45 22.16
CA SER A 123 -9.64 -29.75 20.90
C SER A 123 -9.29 -28.31 21.21
N LEU A 124 -8.26 -27.74 20.57
CA LEU A 124 -8.01 -26.30 20.71
C LEU A 124 -8.95 -25.49 19.82
N SER A 125 -9.50 -24.41 20.35
CA SER A 125 -10.27 -23.42 19.58
C SER A 125 -9.39 -22.72 18.54
N PHE A 126 -9.20 -23.35 17.37
CA PHE A 126 -8.73 -22.68 16.16
C PHE A 126 -9.95 -22.07 15.46
N GLN A 127 -10.59 -21.05 16.05
CA GLN A 127 -11.53 -20.25 15.25
C GLN A 127 -10.72 -19.61 14.12
N GLY A 128 -11.15 -19.86 12.88
CA GLY A 128 -10.40 -19.54 11.68
C GLY A 128 -10.03 -18.07 11.61
N THR A 129 -8.72 -17.80 11.57
CA THR A 129 -8.10 -16.73 10.79
C THR A 129 -8.59 -15.29 10.98
N TYR A 130 -7.76 -14.53 11.72
CA TYR A 130 -7.59 -13.07 11.75
C TYR A 130 -8.44 -12.25 12.72
N ALA A 131 -7.70 -11.51 13.56
CA ALA A 131 -7.97 -10.26 14.31
C ALA A 131 -9.26 -10.13 15.15
N ASN A 132 -10.29 -10.95 14.94
CA ASN A 132 -11.59 -10.77 15.58
C ASN A 132 -11.79 -11.71 16.78
N HIS A 133 -10.91 -12.69 16.95
CA HIS A 133 -10.91 -13.62 18.07
C HIS A 133 -9.48 -13.78 18.58
N THR A 134 -9.17 -13.18 19.73
CA THR A 134 -7.99 -13.56 20.51
C THR A 134 -8.11 -15.05 20.80
N PRO A 135 -7.12 -15.91 20.49
CA PRO A 135 -7.18 -17.29 20.93
C PRO A 135 -7.14 -17.29 22.46
N LEU A 136 -8.30 -17.56 23.05
CA LEU A 136 -8.53 -17.56 24.49
C LEU A 136 -8.02 -18.86 25.11
N TRP A 137 -6.79 -19.27 24.82
CA TRP A 137 -6.17 -20.42 25.49
C TRP A 137 -4.85 -20.04 26.13
N ASP A 138 -4.67 -20.49 27.38
CA ASP A 138 -3.54 -20.20 28.24
C ASP A 138 -2.94 -21.49 28.81
N VAL A 139 -1.67 -21.39 29.19
CA VAL A 139 -0.95 -22.46 29.88
C VAL A 139 -0.34 -21.85 31.14
N VAL A 140 -0.58 -22.49 32.27
CA VAL A 140 -0.10 -22.06 33.59
C VAL A 140 0.63 -23.23 34.24
N LEU A 141 1.69 -22.92 34.99
CA LEU A 141 2.41 -23.87 35.82
C LEU A 141 1.99 -23.67 37.29
N ASP A 142 1.46 -24.73 37.90
CA ASP A 142 1.38 -24.85 39.35
C ASP A 142 2.63 -25.61 39.82
N GLU A 143 3.59 -24.85 40.35
CA GLU A 143 4.89 -25.36 40.77
C GLU A 143 4.77 -26.28 41.99
N ALA A 144 3.90 -25.94 42.94
CA ALA A 144 3.69 -26.68 44.17
C ALA A 144 3.08 -28.06 43.89
N ALA A 145 2.11 -28.13 42.98
CA ALA A 145 1.48 -29.37 42.57
C ALA A 145 2.20 -30.08 41.42
N SER A 146 3.22 -29.44 40.81
CA SER A 146 3.87 -29.90 39.58
C SER A 146 2.85 -30.17 38.45
N LEU A 147 1.92 -29.24 38.22
CA LEU A 147 0.87 -29.36 37.21
C LEU A 147 1.03 -28.31 36.12
N LEU A 148 0.95 -28.76 34.87
CA LEU A 148 0.75 -27.89 33.72
C LEU A 148 -0.75 -27.84 33.40
N ILE A 149 -1.33 -26.65 33.56
CA ILE A 149 -2.76 -26.40 33.39
C ILE A 149 -2.97 -25.72 32.04
N PHE A 150 -3.81 -26.32 31.21
CA PHE A 150 -4.27 -25.78 29.94
C PHE A 150 -5.70 -25.28 30.13
N ARG A 151 -5.94 -24.01 29.82
CA ARG A 151 -7.26 -23.39 29.91
C ARG A 151 -7.66 -22.87 28.55
N GLN A 152 -8.93 -22.98 28.16
CA GLN A 152 -9.46 -22.30 27.00
C GLN A 152 -10.93 -21.90 27.14
N ASN A 153 -11.34 -20.85 26.42
CA ASN A 153 -12.74 -20.58 26.16
C ASN A 153 -13.15 -21.19 24.80
N VAL A 154 -14.28 -21.88 24.79
CA VAL A 154 -14.89 -22.46 23.59
C VAL A 154 -16.30 -21.92 23.41
N GLU A 155 -16.66 -21.55 22.18
CA GLU A 155 -18.02 -21.15 21.84
C GLU A 155 -18.80 -22.36 21.33
N VAL A 156 -19.84 -22.74 22.05
CA VAL A 156 -20.75 -23.84 21.66
C VAL A 156 -22.15 -23.25 21.60
N LYS A 157 -22.79 -23.29 20.41
CA LYS A 157 -24.14 -22.75 20.18
C LYS A 157 -24.32 -21.29 20.67
N ARG A 158 -23.35 -20.40 20.40
CA ARG A 158 -23.34 -18.99 20.83
C ARG A 158 -23.28 -18.76 22.36
N VAL A 159 -22.85 -19.76 23.12
CA VAL A 159 -22.55 -19.65 24.55
C VAL A 159 -21.07 -19.93 24.78
N ALA A 160 -20.40 -19.06 25.53
CA ALA A 160 -19.00 -19.24 25.91
C ALA A 160 -18.89 -20.20 27.11
N TRP A 161 -18.08 -21.24 26.97
CA TRP A 161 -17.77 -22.21 28.02
C TRP A 161 -16.26 -22.27 28.27
N GLU A 162 -15.87 -22.49 29.52
CA GLU A 162 -14.47 -22.75 29.88
C GLU A 162 -14.18 -24.26 29.82
N GLN A 163 -13.04 -24.63 29.23
CA GLN A 163 -12.50 -25.98 29.29
C GLN A 163 -11.07 -25.95 29.83
N SER A 164 -10.79 -26.86 30.77
CA SER A 164 -9.47 -27.00 31.37
C SER A 164 -8.99 -28.44 31.29
N ALA A 165 -7.70 -28.63 31.02
CA ALA A 165 -7.02 -29.91 31.13
C ALA A 165 -5.74 -29.73 31.95
N VAL A 166 -5.41 -30.73 32.75
CA VAL A 166 -4.21 -30.72 33.59
C VAL A 166 -3.32 -31.89 33.24
N MET A 167 -2.01 -31.67 33.33
CA MET A 167 -0.99 -32.68 33.11
C MET A 167 0.03 -32.59 34.23
N ARG A 168 0.38 -33.71 34.87
CA ARG A 168 1.52 -33.74 35.78
C ARG A 168 2.81 -33.45 34.99
N LEU A 169 3.57 -32.46 35.42
CA LEU A 169 4.80 -32.03 34.77
C LEU A 169 6.01 -32.45 35.59
N GLU A 170 6.72 -33.45 35.09
CA GLU A 170 8.00 -33.88 35.64
C GLU A 170 9.08 -33.73 34.56
N VAL A 171 9.65 -32.53 34.45
CA VAL A 171 10.59 -32.16 33.36
C VAL A 171 11.76 -33.14 33.25
N ALA A 172 12.25 -33.65 34.37
CA ALA A 172 13.36 -34.62 34.43
C ALA A 172 13.02 -35.99 33.78
N LYS A 173 11.75 -36.38 33.74
CA LYS A 173 11.29 -37.64 33.11
C LYS A 173 10.93 -37.47 31.64
N LEU A 174 10.89 -36.24 31.13
CA LEU A 174 10.62 -35.99 29.72
C LEU A 174 11.85 -36.32 28.87
N PRO A 175 11.66 -36.87 27.65
CA PRO A 175 12.77 -37.16 26.74
C PRO A 175 13.60 -35.90 26.44
N THR A 176 14.87 -36.08 26.09
CA THR A 176 15.77 -34.95 25.79
C THR A 176 16.36 -35.11 24.41
N GLU A 177 15.62 -34.66 23.40
CA GLU A 177 16.04 -34.81 22.01
C GLU A 177 16.73 -33.53 21.50
N PRO A 178 17.81 -33.65 20.69
CA PRO A 178 18.36 -32.51 19.97
C PRO A 178 17.38 -31.99 18.93
N LEU A 179 17.41 -30.69 18.64
CA LEU A 179 16.64 -30.11 17.55
C LEU A 179 17.40 -30.24 16.22
N GLY A 180 16.66 -30.39 15.13
CA GLY A 180 17.17 -30.17 13.78
C GLY A 180 17.60 -28.71 13.58
N GLU A 181 18.40 -28.48 12.55
CA GLU A 181 18.82 -27.11 12.21
C GLU A 181 17.63 -26.30 11.68
N SER A 182 17.49 -25.07 12.16
CA SER A 182 16.47 -24.15 11.69
C SER A 182 16.81 -23.71 10.27
N LYS A 183 15.89 -23.90 9.33
CA LYS A 183 16.00 -23.31 8.00
C LYS A 183 15.63 -21.83 8.09
N PRO A 184 16.54 -20.88 7.82
CA PRO A 184 16.19 -19.47 7.77
C PRO A 184 15.18 -19.25 6.63
N GLU A 185 14.34 -18.21 6.76
CA GLU A 185 13.54 -17.78 5.62
C GLU A 185 14.46 -17.34 4.47
N PRO A 186 14.09 -17.61 3.21
CA PRO A 186 14.86 -17.12 2.08
C PRO A 186 14.87 -15.59 2.11
N PRO A 187 15.98 -14.97 1.67
CA PRO A 187 16.05 -13.53 1.54
C PRO A 187 14.94 -13.02 0.63
N ILE A 188 14.64 -11.74 0.77
CA ILE A 188 13.57 -11.10 0.04
C ILE A 188 14.08 -10.72 -1.33
N ALA A 189 13.48 -11.33 -2.34
CA ALA A 189 13.87 -11.12 -3.72
C ALA A 189 13.47 -9.71 -4.17
N PRO A 190 14.34 -8.97 -4.87
CA PRO A 190 13.99 -7.72 -5.51
C PRO A 190 12.72 -7.84 -6.35
N GLN A 191 11.89 -6.79 -6.38
CA GLN A 191 10.79 -6.71 -7.33
C GLN A 191 11.36 -6.59 -8.75
N VAL A 192 11.08 -7.59 -9.59
CA VAL A 192 11.47 -7.59 -11.00
C VAL A 192 10.23 -7.79 -11.85
N LEU A 193 10.05 -6.92 -12.84
CA LEU A 193 8.96 -7.06 -13.80
C LEU A 193 9.36 -8.05 -14.91
N PRO A 194 8.44 -8.94 -15.33
CA PRO A 194 8.67 -9.74 -16.52
C PRO A 194 8.78 -8.87 -17.78
N PRO A 195 9.48 -9.34 -18.82
CA PRO A 195 9.43 -8.68 -20.13
C PRO A 195 8.03 -8.80 -20.75
N ASP A 196 7.79 -7.99 -21.78
CA ASP A 196 6.55 -8.04 -22.56
C ASP A 196 6.35 -9.43 -23.18
N ASP A 197 5.12 -9.91 -23.17
CA ASP A 197 4.68 -11.10 -23.89
C ASP A 197 4.21 -10.67 -25.30
N PRO A 198 4.92 -11.01 -26.38
CA PRO A 198 4.58 -10.57 -27.73
C PRO A 198 3.15 -10.96 -28.16
N ALA A 199 2.67 -12.13 -27.75
CA ALA A 199 1.32 -12.59 -28.10
C ALA A 199 0.25 -11.76 -27.37
N TRP A 200 0.50 -11.42 -26.11
CA TRP A 200 -0.40 -10.52 -25.37
C TRP A 200 -0.38 -9.10 -25.93
N VAL A 201 0.80 -8.55 -26.27
CA VAL A 201 0.91 -7.22 -26.88
C VAL A 201 0.19 -7.16 -28.23
N ALA A 202 0.29 -8.21 -29.06
CA ALA A 202 -0.48 -8.32 -30.30
C ALA A 202 -2.00 -8.32 -30.01
N LYS A 203 -2.44 -9.04 -28.98
CA LYS A 203 -3.84 -9.04 -28.56
C LYS A 203 -4.33 -7.67 -28.08
N LEU A 204 -3.51 -6.89 -27.36
CA LEU A 204 -3.85 -5.52 -26.96
C LEU A 204 -4.12 -4.63 -28.18
N LYS A 205 -3.28 -4.73 -29.22
CA LYS A 205 -3.44 -3.99 -30.48
C LYS A 205 -4.72 -4.38 -31.22
N ALA A 206 -5.08 -5.66 -31.18
CA ALA A 206 -6.25 -6.23 -31.83
C ALA A 206 -7.57 -6.04 -31.04
N LEU A 207 -7.55 -5.42 -29.85
CA LEU A 207 -8.77 -5.23 -29.06
C LEU A 207 -9.84 -4.47 -29.86
N PRO A 208 -11.13 -4.88 -29.76
CA PRO A 208 -12.22 -4.10 -30.34
C PRO A 208 -12.20 -2.68 -29.78
N ALA A 209 -12.37 -1.71 -30.68
CA ALA A 209 -12.38 -0.30 -30.31
C ALA A 209 -13.43 -0.01 -29.23
N ASN A 210 -13.08 0.80 -28.25
CA ASN A 210 -13.97 1.30 -27.20
C ASN A 210 -14.70 0.21 -26.38
N THR A 211 -14.18 -1.02 -26.40
CA THR A 211 -14.78 -2.16 -25.71
C THR A 211 -13.89 -2.61 -24.56
N TRP A 212 -14.41 -2.52 -23.33
CA TRP A 212 -13.69 -2.97 -22.15
C TRP A 212 -13.57 -4.50 -22.14
N THR A 213 -12.34 -5.00 -22.00
CA THR A 213 -12.01 -6.43 -22.05
C THR A 213 -11.31 -6.86 -20.77
N PRO A 214 -11.72 -7.96 -20.11
CA PRO A 214 -10.98 -8.52 -18.97
C PRO A 214 -9.58 -8.98 -19.40
N ALA A 215 -8.54 -8.47 -18.74
CA ALA A 215 -7.16 -8.85 -19.04
C ALA A 215 -6.81 -10.25 -18.53
N LYS A 216 -7.43 -10.70 -17.42
CA LYS A 216 -7.21 -12.00 -16.79
C LYS A 216 -5.71 -12.33 -16.58
N PRO A 217 -4.98 -11.51 -15.79
CA PRO A 217 -3.57 -11.76 -15.54
C PRO A 217 -3.34 -13.12 -14.87
N ARG A 218 -2.27 -13.82 -15.25
CA ARG A 218 -1.92 -15.16 -14.71
C ARG A 218 -1.38 -15.13 -13.27
N SER A 219 -1.15 -13.95 -12.74
CA SER A 219 -0.71 -13.69 -11.36
C SER A 219 -1.89 -13.35 -10.45
N ARG A 220 -1.67 -13.47 -9.13
CA ARG A 220 -2.57 -12.87 -8.13
C ARG A 220 -2.76 -11.38 -8.42
N THR A 221 -4.01 -10.95 -8.57
CA THR A 221 -4.35 -9.54 -8.76
C THR A 221 -4.01 -8.74 -7.52
N ALA A 222 -3.76 -7.43 -7.69
CA ALA A 222 -3.64 -6.52 -6.55
C ALA A 222 -4.91 -6.52 -5.70
N THR A 223 -4.74 -6.36 -4.38
CA THR A 223 -5.87 -6.08 -3.47
C THR A 223 -6.51 -4.75 -3.87
N ARG A 224 -7.81 -4.60 -3.63
CA ARG A 224 -8.50 -3.32 -3.87
C ARG A 224 -7.86 -2.21 -3.02
N ARG A 225 -7.58 -1.07 -3.66
CA ARG A 225 -7.05 0.14 -3.00
C ARG A 225 -8.06 1.26 -3.08
N ASP A 226 -9.20 1.07 -2.42
CA ASP A 226 -10.29 2.06 -2.38
C ASP A 226 -9.80 3.41 -1.88
N TRP A 227 -10.39 4.50 -2.38
CA TRP A 227 -9.97 5.87 -2.08
C TRP A 227 -8.49 6.18 -2.41
N GLY A 228 -7.81 5.29 -3.13
CA GLY A 228 -6.51 5.54 -3.75
C GLY A 228 -6.64 5.92 -5.23
N ASN A 229 -5.52 6.24 -5.86
CA ASN A 229 -5.37 6.42 -7.30
C ASN A 229 -4.68 5.19 -7.93
N ALA A 230 -4.42 5.28 -9.23
CA ALA A 230 -3.39 4.53 -9.94
C ALA A 230 -2.53 5.55 -10.71
N ALA A 231 -1.30 5.18 -11.08
CA ALA A 231 -0.45 5.98 -11.94
C ALA A 231 0.18 5.10 -13.00
N CYS A 232 0.24 5.57 -14.24
CA CYS A 232 0.99 4.89 -15.29
C CYS A 232 2.29 5.64 -15.56
N ASP A 233 3.40 4.90 -15.62
CA ASP A 233 4.66 5.42 -16.12
C ASP A 233 4.56 5.60 -17.64
N PRO A 234 4.62 6.84 -18.16
CA PRO A 234 4.43 7.08 -19.58
C PRO A 234 5.59 6.56 -20.45
N ILE A 235 6.75 6.25 -19.86
CA ILE A 235 7.93 5.75 -20.58
C ILE A 235 7.85 4.22 -20.69
N HIS A 236 7.71 3.53 -19.56
CA HIS A 236 7.73 2.07 -19.53
C HIS A 236 6.34 1.41 -19.71
N GLY A 237 5.25 2.19 -19.54
CA GLY A 237 3.87 1.71 -19.65
C GLY A 237 3.42 0.81 -18.49
N HIS A 238 4.13 0.84 -17.36
CA HIS A 238 3.77 0.10 -16.15
C HIS A 238 2.75 0.88 -15.31
N VAL A 239 1.79 0.16 -14.71
CA VAL A 239 0.77 0.76 -13.86
C VAL A 239 1.09 0.48 -12.39
N TYR A 240 1.38 1.54 -11.66
CA TYR A 240 1.64 1.53 -10.22
C TYR A 240 0.32 1.70 -9.47
N TYR A 241 0.12 0.83 -8.48
CA TYR A 241 -1.07 0.80 -7.63
C TYR A 241 -0.64 0.69 -6.17
N PHE A 242 -0.78 1.79 -5.44
CA PHE A 242 -0.18 2.01 -4.13
C PHE A 242 -1.16 2.67 -3.14
N GLY A 243 -1.01 2.31 -1.85
CA GLY A 243 -1.83 2.77 -0.74
C GLY A 243 -3.32 2.55 -0.93
N GLY A 244 -4.11 3.58 -0.65
CA GLY A 244 -5.57 3.59 -0.55
C GLY A 244 -5.99 4.65 0.48
N GLY A 245 -7.23 4.61 0.97
CA GLY A 245 -7.73 5.59 1.96
C GLY A 245 -8.97 5.14 2.72
N HIS A 246 -9.43 5.98 3.66
CA HIS A 246 -10.62 5.76 4.50
C HIS A 246 -10.68 4.34 5.11
N ALA A 247 -9.62 3.92 5.79
CA ALA A 247 -9.55 2.64 6.50
C ALA A 247 -9.67 1.37 5.62
N THR A 248 -9.60 1.48 4.28
CA THR A 248 -9.73 0.31 3.39
C THR A 248 -8.39 -0.42 3.18
N TYR A 249 -7.41 0.24 2.56
CA TYR A 249 -6.10 -0.36 2.25
C TYR A 249 -5.01 0.70 2.33
N GLN A 250 -4.51 1.00 3.53
CA GLN A 250 -3.53 2.09 3.75
C GLN A 250 -2.10 1.53 3.95
N VAL A 251 -1.84 0.33 3.46
CA VAL A 251 -0.52 -0.31 3.52
C VAL A 251 0.45 0.31 2.50
N ASN A 252 1.74 0.22 2.79
CA ASN A 252 2.83 0.85 2.05
C ASN A 252 3.49 -0.05 0.99
N ASP A 253 2.89 -1.18 0.65
CA ASP A 253 3.32 -2.03 -0.45
C ASP A 253 2.91 -1.44 -1.81
N VAL A 254 3.76 -1.64 -2.82
CA VAL A 254 3.50 -1.18 -4.19
C VAL A 254 3.21 -2.39 -5.06
N ALA A 255 2.00 -2.47 -5.61
CA ALA A 255 1.66 -3.44 -6.64
C ALA A 255 1.84 -2.80 -8.01
N ILE A 256 2.52 -3.48 -8.93
CA ILE A 256 2.78 -2.99 -10.28
C ILE A 256 2.20 -3.97 -11.29
N TYR A 257 1.37 -3.46 -12.18
CA TYR A 257 0.87 -4.22 -13.32
C TYR A 257 1.77 -3.96 -14.53
N ALA A 258 2.52 -4.98 -14.92
CA ALA A 258 3.28 -5.02 -16.17
C ALA A 258 2.28 -5.26 -17.31
N VAL A 259 1.81 -4.18 -17.94
CA VAL A 259 0.74 -4.21 -18.95
C VAL A 259 1.09 -5.12 -20.12
N GLY A 260 2.31 -5.03 -20.66
CA GLY A 260 2.76 -5.84 -21.80
C GLY A 260 3.00 -7.32 -21.47
N ALA A 261 3.13 -7.67 -20.19
CA ALA A 261 3.29 -9.06 -19.75
C ALA A 261 2.00 -9.66 -19.16
N ASN A 262 0.93 -8.85 -19.03
CA ASN A 262 -0.31 -9.21 -18.34
C ASN A 262 -0.07 -9.82 -16.95
N ARG A 263 0.80 -9.19 -16.16
CA ARG A 263 1.21 -9.71 -14.85
C ARG A 263 1.25 -8.62 -13.79
N TRP A 264 0.65 -8.92 -12.65
CA TRP A 264 0.88 -8.20 -11.40
C TRP A 264 2.12 -8.74 -10.72
N VAL A 265 3.01 -7.83 -10.37
CA VAL A 265 4.15 -8.08 -9.50
C VAL A 265 3.95 -7.23 -8.26
N HIS A 266 4.06 -7.84 -7.09
CA HIS A 266 3.87 -7.18 -5.81
C HIS A 266 5.24 -6.85 -5.24
N ALA A 267 5.35 -5.72 -4.54
CA ALA A 267 6.55 -5.42 -3.78
C ALA A 267 6.86 -6.60 -2.85
N PRO A 268 8.13 -6.97 -2.66
CA PRO A 268 8.53 -8.13 -1.88
C PRO A 268 8.42 -7.85 -0.35
N GLY A 269 7.53 -6.93 0.03
CA GLY A 269 7.21 -6.39 1.34
C GLY A 269 7.96 -5.09 1.69
N ASP A 270 7.53 -4.43 2.78
CA ASP A 270 7.88 -3.06 3.21
C ASP A 270 9.32 -2.85 3.77
N HIS A 271 10.39 -3.30 3.12
CA HIS A 271 11.72 -3.33 3.79
C HIS A 271 12.51 -2.03 3.87
N ASN A 272 12.20 -1.00 3.10
CA ASN A 272 13.31 -0.15 2.67
C ASN A 272 13.30 1.33 3.04
N ASP A 273 12.29 1.90 3.71
CA ASP A 273 12.50 3.17 4.42
C ASP A 273 11.25 3.66 5.16
N PHE A 274 11.45 4.65 6.02
CA PHE A 274 10.36 5.49 6.53
C PHE A 274 9.65 6.17 5.36
N LEU A 275 8.38 5.82 5.09
CA LEU A 275 7.56 6.66 4.23
C LEU A 275 7.11 7.87 5.07
N PRO A 276 7.42 9.13 4.66
CA PRO A 276 6.90 10.27 5.37
C PRO A 276 5.37 10.23 5.33
N PRO A 277 4.69 10.58 6.45
CA PRO A 277 3.25 10.61 6.50
C PRO A 277 2.72 11.57 5.42
N VAL A 278 2.09 11.03 4.39
CA VAL A 278 1.48 11.83 3.32
C VAL A 278 -0.03 11.91 3.57
N GLY A 279 -0.46 12.95 4.27
CA GLY A 279 -1.88 13.32 4.42
C GLY A 279 -2.63 12.66 5.58
N TRP A 280 -3.95 12.46 5.41
CA TRP A 280 -4.87 11.99 6.46
C TRP A 280 -4.39 10.66 7.04
N GLY A 281 -4.51 10.53 8.36
CA GLY A 281 -4.11 9.35 9.13
C GLY A 281 -4.42 7.99 8.46
N GLY A 282 -3.66 6.98 8.86
CA GLY A 282 -3.97 5.59 8.59
C GLY A 282 -4.33 4.87 9.87
N ILE A 283 -5.14 3.82 9.76
CA ILE A 283 -5.42 2.92 10.89
C ILE A 283 -4.73 1.56 10.74
N ALA A 284 -4.21 1.26 9.55
CA ALA A 284 -3.55 0.00 9.26
C ALA A 284 -2.06 0.13 9.55
N MET A 285 -1.42 -0.87 10.14
CA MET A 285 0.03 -0.96 10.06
C MET A 285 0.41 -1.44 8.66
N GLY A 286 1.59 -1.07 8.16
CA GLY A 286 2.18 -1.71 7.00
C GLY A 286 2.25 -3.23 7.19
N TYR A 287 2.40 -3.98 6.10
CA TYR A 287 2.55 -5.43 6.11
C TYR A 287 3.76 -5.95 6.91
N ARG A 288 4.67 -5.08 7.36
CA ARG A 288 5.78 -5.40 8.27
C ARG A 288 5.69 -4.74 9.65
N GLY A 289 4.51 -4.25 10.04
CA GLY A 289 4.40 -3.40 11.23
C GLY A 289 5.04 -2.02 11.06
N GLY A 290 5.41 -1.65 9.83
CA GLY A 290 5.88 -0.30 9.50
C GLY A 290 4.73 0.71 9.53
N ARG A 291 5.06 2.00 9.43
CA ARG A 291 4.03 3.04 9.30
C ARG A 291 3.20 2.78 8.04
N HIS A 292 1.89 2.99 8.13
CA HIS A 292 1.04 2.99 6.95
C HIS A 292 1.50 4.04 5.94
N ALA A 293 1.06 3.82 4.70
CA ALA A 293 1.14 4.80 3.65
C ALA A 293 0.40 6.11 4.01
N HIS A 294 -0.65 6.09 4.84
CA HIS A 294 -1.68 7.15 4.95
C HIS A 294 -2.64 7.14 3.75
N HIS A 295 -3.52 8.14 3.68
CA HIS A 295 -4.49 8.30 2.61
C HIS A 295 -3.85 8.75 1.27
N MET A 296 -3.64 7.82 0.33
CA MET A 296 -3.06 8.07 -1.00
C MET A 296 -4.04 8.67 -2.02
N ARG A 297 -4.60 9.84 -1.73
CA ARG A 297 -5.44 10.60 -2.68
C ARG A 297 -4.62 11.59 -3.50
N ASN A 298 -4.46 11.35 -4.80
CA ASN A 298 -3.71 12.25 -5.69
C ASN A 298 -2.30 12.54 -5.14
N GLN A 299 -1.70 11.55 -4.47
CA GLN A 299 -0.45 11.74 -3.76
C GLN A 299 0.73 11.05 -4.43
N TYR A 300 0.53 10.43 -5.59
CA TYR A 300 1.64 9.86 -6.32
C TYR A 300 1.46 9.87 -7.82
N VAL A 301 2.59 9.89 -8.51
CA VAL A 301 2.72 9.76 -9.95
C VAL A 301 3.85 8.78 -10.26
N ALA A 302 3.85 8.21 -11.46
CA ALA A 302 4.92 7.32 -11.91
C ALA A 302 5.62 7.96 -13.12
N LEU A 303 6.95 7.89 -13.13
CA LEU A 303 7.79 8.43 -14.17
C LEU A 303 9.14 7.71 -14.13
N ASP A 304 9.55 7.17 -15.27
CA ASP A 304 10.90 6.65 -15.48
C ASP A 304 11.33 5.62 -14.42
N GLY A 305 10.56 4.52 -14.30
CA GLY A 305 10.91 3.41 -13.40
C GLY A 305 10.69 3.73 -11.93
N ARG A 306 10.10 4.89 -11.61
CA ARG A 306 9.91 5.34 -10.23
C ARG A 306 8.48 5.80 -9.99
N MET A 307 8.01 5.65 -8.75
CA MET A 307 6.75 6.21 -8.29
C MET A 307 7.02 7.24 -7.19
N TYR A 308 6.77 8.50 -7.47
CA TYR A 308 7.04 9.62 -6.57
C TYR A 308 5.81 9.96 -5.73
N VAL A 309 6.02 10.16 -4.43
CA VAL A 309 4.99 10.62 -3.47
C VAL A 309 5.21 12.07 -3.01
N SER A 310 6.41 12.60 -3.21
CA SER A 310 6.80 13.96 -2.87
C SER A 310 8.00 14.40 -3.70
N THR A 311 8.07 15.69 -4.01
CA THR A 311 9.19 16.35 -4.70
C THR A 311 9.96 17.29 -3.76
N GLY A 312 9.81 17.11 -2.44
CA GLY A 312 10.58 17.81 -1.42
C GLY A 312 10.09 19.20 -1.02
N GLY A 313 9.06 19.76 -1.67
CA GLY A 313 8.54 21.06 -1.25
C GLY A 313 7.81 21.00 0.10
N GLN A 314 8.10 21.97 0.98
CA GLN A 314 7.44 22.14 2.27
C GLN A 314 5.97 22.54 2.08
N ARG A 315 5.04 21.76 2.64
CA ARG A 315 3.63 22.14 2.73
C ARG A 315 3.50 23.15 3.86
N LYS A 316 3.60 24.44 3.57
CA LYS A 316 3.19 25.49 4.52
C LYS A 316 1.65 25.41 4.67
N TRP A 317 1.24 24.60 5.65
CA TRP A 317 -0.09 24.46 6.26
C TRP A 317 -1.20 23.63 5.59
N GLN A 318 -1.72 22.72 6.44
CA GLN A 318 -2.98 21.96 6.46
C GLN A 318 -3.41 21.15 5.22
N ARG A 319 -2.78 19.98 5.10
CA ARG A 319 -3.54 18.73 4.96
C ARG A 319 -2.84 17.64 5.77
N TYR A 320 -3.17 17.60 7.06
CA TYR A 320 -2.99 16.47 7.99
C TYR A 320 -1.56 16.05 8.32
N GLY A 321 -1.13 16.39 9.54
CA GLY A 321 -0.17 15.60 10.31
C GLY A 321 1.25 15.49 9.76
N ALA A 322 1.89 16.62 9.47
CA ALA A 322 3.34 16.77 9.56
C ALA A 322 3.64 18.25 9.85
N ILE A 323 3.54 18.61 11.13
CA ILE A 323 4.10 19.88 11.62
C ILE A 323 5.58 19.62 11.83
N GLU A 324 6.40 19.83 10.80
CA GLU A 324 7.82 20.19 10.96
C GLU A 324 8.31 21.14 9.83
N ALA A 325 7.41 21.72 9.04
CA ALA A 325 7.76 22.65 7.96
C ALA A 325 7.73 24.14 8.40
N GLY A 326 7.92 24.39 9.69
CA GLY A 326 7.86 25.74 10.27
C GLY A 326 9.14 26.20 10.96
N GLN A 327 10.08 25.30 11.24
CA GLN A 327 11.30 25.65 11.97
C GLN A 327 12.52 25.00 11.31
N ALA A 328 13.44 25.85 10.83
CA ALA A 328 14.75 25.58 10.24
C ALA A 328 14.81 24.99 8.80
N ARG A 329 15.94 25.30 8.14
CA ARG A 329 16.42 24.83 6.83
C ARG A 329 16.70 23.32 6.85
N GLN A 330 15.70 22.49 7.10
CA GLN A 330 15.84 21.04 6.98
C GLN A 330 16.08 20.66 5.50
N PRO A 331 16.91 19.63 5.22
CA PRO A 331 17.06 19.10 3.87
C PRO A 331 15.70 18.67 3.32
N ARG A 332 15.39 19.07 2.09
CA ARG A 332 14.17 18.68 1.38
C ARG A 332 14.43 17.41 0.62
N TYR A 333 13.53 16.45 0.66
CA TYR A 333 13.70 15.16 -0.01
C TYR A 333 12.59 14.90 -1.01
N ALA A 334 12.96 14.53 -2.24
CA ALA A 334 12.06 13.81 -3.13
C ALA A 334 11.97 12.36 -2.63
N TRP A 335 10.74 11.85 -2.51
CA TRP A 335 10.47 10.51 -2.01
C TRP A 335 9.85 9.68 -3.12
N PHE A 336 10.43 8.51 -3.37
CA PHE A 336 9.99 7.65 -4.46
C PHE A 336 10.23 6.17 -4.18
N TYR A 337 9.40 5.34 -4.79
CA TYR A 337 9.63 3.91 -4.93
C TYR A 337 10.41 3.66 -6.22
N ASP A 338 11.55 2.99 -6.11
CA ASP A 338 12.52 2.77 -7.18
C ASP A 338 12.44 1.33 -7.68
N LEU A 339 11.77 1.12 -8.81
CA LEU A 339 11.61 -0.21 -9.41
C LEU A 339 12.92 -0.70 -10.01
N ASP A 340 13.68 0.17 -10.66
CA ASP A 340 14.93 -0.19 -11.34
C ASP A 340 15.98 -0.74 -10.37
N ARG A 341 15.90 -0.33 -9.11
CA ARG A 341 16.74 -0.85 -8.02
C ARG A 341 16.00 -1.82 -7.11
N GLY A 342 15.15 -2.66 -7.70
CA GLY A 342 14.56 -3.82 -7.03
C GLY A 342 13.30 -3.54 -6.24
N GLY A 343 12.63 -2.41 -6.47
CA GLY A 343 11.40 -2.05 -5.80
C GLY A 343 11.62 -1.65 -4.34
N ALA A 344 12.29 -0.52 -4.13
CA ALA A 344 12.62 0.00 -2.80
C ALA A 344 12.17 1.45 -2.64
N TRP A 345 11.64 1.80 -1.46
CA TRP A 345 11.46 3.20 -1.09
C TRP A 345 12.82 3.87 -0.90
N ARG A 346 12.96 5.09 -1.42
CA ARG A 346 14.18 5.89 -1.36
C ARG A 346 13.82 7.37 -1.19
N GLN A 347 14.79 8.11 -0.68
CA GLN A 347 14.77 9.56 -0.62
C GLN A 347 16.00 10.15 -1.29
N LEU A 348 15.83 11.28 -1.96
CA LEU A 348 16.91 12.04 -2.58
C LEU A 348 16.81 13.50 -2.14
N PRO A 349 17.85 14.08 -1.50
CA PRO A 349 17.88 15.51 -1.24
C PRO A 349 17.68 16.32 -2.52
N VAL A 350 16.77 17.29 -2.49
CA VAL A 350 16.53 18.22 -3.61
C VAL A 350 17.74 19.13 -3.75
N GLY A 351 18.42 19.03 -4.89
CA GLY A 351 19.71 19.69 -5.12
C GLY A 351 19.60 21.22 -5.21
N LYS A 352 18.61 21.71 -5.96
CA LYS A 352 18.38 23.16 -6.14
C LYS A 352 16.90 23.50 -6.08
N VAL A 353 16.58 24.64 -5.49
CA VAL A 353 15.22 25.18 -5.46
C VAL A 353 15.19 26.62 -5.93
N THR A 354 14.37 26.89 -6.94
CA THR A 354 14.13 28.23 -7.50
C THR A 354 12.72 28.67 -7.14
N ARG A 355 12.57 29.92 -6.67
CA ARG A 355 11.27 30.53 -6.35
C ARG A 355 11.06 31.77 -7.19
N GLY A 356 9.97 31.78 -7.96
CA GLY A 356 9.53 32.96 -8.69
C GLY A 356 9.08 34.10 -7.77
N LYS A 357 8.88 35.29 -8.34
CA LYS A 357 8.38 36.47 -7.63
C LYS A 357 7.04 36.15 -6.94
N GLY A 358 6.91 36.51 -5.66
CA GLY A 358 5.68 36.33 -4.88
C GLY A 358 5.41 34.89 -4.41
N VAL A 359 6.43 34.03 -4.41
CA VAL A 359 6.38 32.66 -3.88
C VAL A 359 7.06 32.62 -2.51
N ASP A 360 6.29 32.29 -1.46
CA ASP A 360 6.73 32.29 -0.06
C ASP A 360 7.04 30.89 0.51
N GLY A 361 7.01 29.85 -0.34
CA GLY A 361 7.20 28.45 0.04
C GLY A 361 7.57 27.54 -1.15
N ASP A 362 7.89 26.28 -0.86
CA ASP A 362 8.45 25.33 -1.84
C ASP A 362 7.42 24.39 -2.49
N TRP A 363 6.17 24.39 -2.01
CA TRP A 363 5.01 23.73 -2.63
C TRP A 363 5.29 22.42 -3.40
N GLY A 364 5.51 21.29 -2.73
CA GLY A 364 5.97 20.03 -3.36
C GLY A 364 4.88 19.01 -3.73
N ALA A 365 3.81 19.43 -4.41
CA ALA A 365 2.74 18.51 -4.80
C ALA A 365 3.14 17.62 -5.99
N VAL A 366 2.52 16.43 -6.11
CA VAL A 366 2.72 15.49 -7.22
C VAL A 366 1.39 15.19 -7.90
N HIS A 367 1.12 15.86 -9.02
CA HIS A 367 -0.18 15.77 -9.69
C HIS A 367 -0.09 15.11 -11.07
N VAL A 368 0.83 15.57 -11.92
CA VAL A 368 0.99 15.06 -13.29
C VAL A 368 2.46 14.94 -13.66
N VAL A 369 2.75 14.17 -14.69
CA VAL A 369 4.10 13.92 -15.19
C VAL A 369 4.23 14.31 -16.64
N ASP A 370 5.33 14.98 -16.95
CA ASP A 370 5.84 15.13 -18.29
C ASP A 370 6.82 13.98 -18.56
N PRO A 371 6.61 13.19 -19.63
CA PRO A 371 7.53 12.12 -20.02
C PRO A 371 8.99 12.59 -20.20
N ALA A 372 9.23 13.89 -20.41
CA ALA A 372 10.56 14.48 -20.47
C ALA A 372 11.28 14.60 -19.11
N GLY A 373 10.81 13.95 -18.05
CA GLY A 373 11.48 13.93 -16.75
C GLY A 373 11.01 15.00 -15.76
N ARG A 374 9.79 15.54 -15.92
CA ARG A 374 9.29 16.60 -15.03
C ARG A 374 8.03 16.17 -14.30
N ILE A 375 7.98 16.45 -13.01
CA ILE A 375 6.80 16.23 -12.16
C ILE A 375 6.20 17.59 -11.82
N LEU A 376 4.92 17.77 -12.13
CA LEU A 376 4.21 19.01 -11.87
C LEU A 376 3.22 18.85 -10.73
N GLY A 377 3.23 19.82 -9.82
CA GLY A 377 2.32 19.97 -8.71
C GLY A 377 1.60 21.32 -8.76
N PHE A 378 0.37 21.36 -8.25
CA PHE A 378 -0.36 22.61 -8.07
C PHE A 378 -0.75 22.77 -6.61
N ALA A 379 -0.58 23.96 -6.06
CA ALA A 379 -0.88 24.27 -4.67
C ALA A 379 -1.52 25.66 -4.58
N GLY A 380 -2.27 25.92 -3.52
CA GLY A 380 -2.90 27.22 -3.34
C GLY A 380 -3.31 27.42 -1.89
N TYR A 381 -3.46 28.69 -1.51
CA TYR A 381 -3.91 29.06 -0.19
C TYR A 381 -5.43 28.87 -0.06
N ARG A 382 -5.93 28.49 1.12
CA ARG A 382 -7.36 28.49 1.43
C ARG A 382 -7.58 29.26 2.72
N LYS A 383 -8.58 30.15 2.76
CA LYS A 383 -8.99 30.84 4.00
C LYS A 383 -9.60 29.88 5.04
N ALA A 384 -10.20 28.78 4.60
CA ALA A 384 -10.79 27.76 5.46
C ALA A 384 -10.73 26.37 4.77
N TYR A 385 -10.73 25.30 5.55
CA TYR A 385 -10.54 23.92 5.08
C TYR A 385 -11.51 23.50 3.93
N TYR A 386 -12.80 23.82 4.08
CA TYR A 386 -13.85 23.55 3.08
C TYR A 386 -14.08 24.69 2.09
N SER A 387 -13.25 25.74 2.10
CA SER A 387 -13.37 26.81 1.11
C SER A 387 -13.06 26.27 -0.28
N TYR A 388 -14.02 26.41 -1.20
CA TYR A 388 -13.88 26.00 -2.58
C TYR A 388 -13.01 26.95 -3.41
N ARG A 389 -12.80 28.19 -2.94
CA ARG A 389 -12.10 29.26 -3.66
C ARG A 389 -10.63 29.32 -3.30
N TRP A 390 -9.77 29.25 -4.30
CA TRP A 390 -8.34 29.52 -4.15
C TRP A 390 -8.08 31.00 -4.50
N PRO A 391 -7.74 31.87 -3.53
CA PRO A 391 -7.32 33.24 -3.82
C PRO A 391 -6.00 33.29 -4.62
N GLU A 392 -5.13 32.30 -4.43
CA GLU A 392 -3.83 32.21 -5.10
C GLU A 392 -3.55 30.76 -5.50
N LEU A 393 -2.87 30.61 -6.63
CA LEU A 393 -2.44 29.34 -7.19
C LEU A 393 -0.95 29.39 -7.47
N PHE A 394 -0.27 28.29 -7.19
CA PHE A 394 1.14 28.06 -7.43
C PHE A 394 1.30 26.77 -8.20
N VAL A 395 2.31 26.71 -9.06
CA VAL A 395 2.78 25.49 -9.70
C VAL A 395 4.18 25.19 -9.19
N SER A 396 4.46 23.91 -8.98
CA SER A 396 5.81 23.40 -8.82
C SER A 396 6.17 22.45 -9.95
N VAL A 397 7.42 22.51 -10.38
CA VAL A 397 7.98 21.68 -11.44
C VAL A 397 9.30 21.11 -10.92
N TYR A 398 9.32 19.80 -10.66
CA TYR A 398 10.54 19.10 -10.27
C TYR A 398 11.11 18.34 -11.47
N ASP A 399 12.32 18.68 -11.86
CA ASP A 399 13.09 17.99 -12.91
C ASP A 399 13.90 16.87 -12.26
N ILE A 400 13.54 15.61 -12.55
CA ILE A 400 14.14 14.45 -11.89
C ILE A 400 15.59 14.20 -12.32
N TYR A 401 15.96 14.65 -13.52
CA TYR A 401 17.31 14.44 -14.07
C TYR A 401 18.28 15.52 -13.60
N ARG A 402 17.81 16.75 -13.46
CA ARG A 402 18.61 17.85 -12.91
C ARG A 402 18.57 17.93 -11.38
N ASN A 403 17.64 17.23 -10.75
CA ASN A 403 17.35 17.33 -9.31
C ASN A 403 17.07 18.78 -8.86
N GLU A 404 16.25 19.48 -9.66
CA GLU A 404 15.89 20.88 -9.43
C GLU A 404 14.37 21.04 -9.29
N LEU A 405 13.95 21.81 -8.28
CA LEU A 405 12.56 22.20 -8.06
C LEU A 405 12.39 23.68 -8.39
N ASP A 406 11.46 24.00 -9.28
CA ASP A 406 11.07 25.36 -9.62
C ASP A 406 9.62 25.62 -9.21
N VAL A 407 9.37 26.76 -8.58
CA VAL A 407 8.06 27.09 -8.01
C VAL A 407 7.65 28.48 -8.44
N ARG A 408 6.45 28.60 -9.02
CA ARG A 408 5.94 29.84 -9.61
C ARG A 408 4.54 30.13 -9.13
N LYS A 409 4.23 31.40 -8.92
CA LYS A 409 2.85 31.89 -8.76
C LYS A 409 2.17 31.88 -10.13
N VAL A 410 0.95 31.35 -10.19
CA VAL A 410 0.14 31.29 -11.41
C VAL A 410 -0.77 32.53 -11.45
N PRO A 411 -0.67 33.39 -12.48
CA PRO A 411 -1.57 34.52 -12.67
C PRO A 411 -3.01 34.06 -12.97
N ALA A 412 -3.99 34.85 -12.52
CA ALA A 412 -5.37 34.69 -12.92
C ALA A 412 -5.56 35.02 -14.43
N PRO A 413 -6.58 34.47 -15.11
CA PRO A 413 -7.58 33.54 -14.58
C PRO A 413 -7.02 32.12 -14.40
N PHE A 414 -7.61 31.37 -13.47
CA PHE A 414 -7.36 29.95 -13.24
C PHE A 414 -8.61 29.29 -12.64
N PRO A 415 -8.73 27.94 -12.65
CA PRO A 415 -9.89 27.25 -12.11
C PRO A 415 -10.20 27.63 -10.66
N TRP A 416 -11.48 27.75 -10.32
CA TRP A 416 -11.90 28.29 -9.02
C TRP A 416 -11.54 27.38 -7.85
N ARG A 417 -11.61 26.07 -8.09
CA ARG A 417 -11.36 25.01 -7.14
C ARG A 417 -10.34 24.05 -7.72
N TRP A 418 -9.33 23.68 -6.93
CA TRP A 418 -8.57 22.47 -7.23
C TRP A 418 -9.38 21.23 -6.79
N PRO A 419 -9.77 20.37 -7.74
CA PRO A 419 -10.66 19.25 -7.51
C PRO A 419 -9.98 18.21 -6.64
N GLU A 420 -10.82 17.52 -5.88
CA GLU A 420 -10.39 16.39 -5.08
C GLU A 420 -10.10 15.17 -5.97
N ALA A 421 -10.89 14.99 -7.05
CA ALA A 421 -10.71 13.96 -8.07
C ALA A 421 -9.48 14.23 -8.97
N ARG A 422 -9.21 13.37 -9.98
CA ARG A 422 -8.19 13.61 -11.04
C ARG A 422 -8.80 14.09 -12.36
N PRO A 423 -9.47 15.26 -12.44
CA PRO A 423 -9.95 15.79 -13.69
C PRO A 423 -8.85 16.60 -14.40
N PHE A 424 -7.59 16.18 -14.28
CA PHE A 424 -6.46 16.78 -14.99
C PHE A 424 -5.49 15.70 -15.47
N CYS A 425 -4.82 15.97 -16.59
CA CYS A 425 -3.77 15.11 -17.15
C CYS A 425 -2.74 15.96 -17.90
N TYR A 426 -1.51 15.44 -18.07
CA TYR A 426 -0.50 16.10 -18.88
C TYR A 426 -0.71 15.79 -20.36
N LEU A 427 -0.61 16.83 -21.20
CA LEU A 427 -0.66 16.71 -22.65
C LEU A 427 0.76 16.45 -23.17
N ALA A 428 1.13 15.17 -23.22
CA ALA A 428 2.46 14.73 -23.64
C ALA A 428 2.87 15.35 -24.99
N GLY A 429 4.10 15.87 -25.07
CA GLY A 429 4.61 16.56 -26.25
C GLY A 429 4.12 18.01 -26.44
N LYS A 430 3.17 18.49 -25.62
CA LYS A 430 2.58 19.83 -25.78
C LYS A 430 2.98 20.85 -24.72
N GLY A 431 3.71 20.45 -23.67
CA GLY A 431 4.11 21.37 -22.61
C GLY A 431 2.93 21.93 -21.80
N ARG A 432 1.84 21.16 -21.70
CA ARG A 432 0.53 21.66 -21.25
C ARG A 432 -0.15 20.66 -20.32
N VAL A 433 -0.97 21.16 -19.40
CA VAL A 433 -1.81 20.36 -18.51
C VAL A 433 -3.27 20.64 -18.83
N PHE A 434 -4.03 19.61 -19.18
CA PHE A 434 -5.48 19.70 -19.33
C PHE A 434 -6.16 19.65 -17.97
N PHE A 435 -7.24 20.41 -17.82
CA PHE A 435 -8.00 20.46 -16.58
C PHE A 435 -9.49 20.66 -16.85
N TYR A 436 -10.32 19.83 -16.23
CA TYR A 436 -11.78 19.92 -16.31
C TYR A 436 -12.35 20.42 -14.99
N GLU A 437 -13.08 21.52 -15.05
CA GLU A 437 -13.73 22.14 -13.91
C GLU A 437 -15.25 21.97 -14.01
N TYR A 438 -15.85 21.39 -12.97
CA TYR A 438 -17.29 21.30 -12.82
C TYR A 438 -17.67 21.54 -11.36
N LEU A 439 -18.55 22.50 -11.12
CA LEU A 439 -19.13 22.79 -9.81
C LEU A 439 -20.64 22.93 -9.95
N TYR A 440 -21.37 22.06 -9.24
CA TYR A 440 -22.83 22.07 -9.21
C TYR A 440 -23.33 22.65 -7.89
N ASP A 441 -24.24 23.62 -7.99
CA ASP A 441 -24.98 24.14 -6.85
C ASP A 441 -26.26 23.32 -6.69
N LYS A 442 -26.30 22.51 -5.63
CA LYS A 442 -27.46 21.65 -5.34
C LYS A 442 -28.72 22.46 -5.06
N ALA A 443 -28.61 23.60 -4.39
CA ALA A 443 -29.76 24.43 -4.04
C ALA A 443 -30.36 25.10 -5.28
N LYS A 444 -29.51 25.47 -6.25
CA LYS A 444 -29.94 26.09 -7.52
C LYS A 444 -30.17 25.09 -8.66
N ALA A 445 -30.01 23.80 -8.37
CA ALA A 445 -30.09 22.70 -9.33
C ALA A 445 -29.33 22.94 -10.65
N LYS A 446 -28.19 23.66 -10.61
CA LYS A 446 -27.43 24.02 -11.82
C LYS A 446 -25.92 24.01 -11.64
N ALA A 447 -25.20 23.80 -12.73
CA ALA A 447 -23.76 24.04 -12.77
C ALA A 447 -23.49 25.55 -12.64
N ILE A 448 -22.68 25.92 -11.66
CA ILE A 448 -22.24 27.31 -11.42
C ILE A 448 -20.81 27.56 -11.91
N ARG A 449 -20.06 26.49 -12.25
CA ARG A 449 -18.82 26.54 -13.03
C ARG A 449 -18.75 25.30 -13.91
N HIS A 450 -18.40 25.50 -15.17
CA HIS A 450 -18.23 24.41 -16.11
C HIS A 450 -17.26 24.83 -17.20
N HIS A 451 -15.99 24.48 -17.06
CA HIS A 451 -14.93 24.95 -17.92
C HIS A 451 -13.97 23.82 -18.29
N THR A 452 -13.42 23.92 -19.51
CA THR A 452 -12.36 23.03 -19.99
C THR A 452 -11.12 23.88 -20.20
N TRP A 453 -10.15 23.71 -19.31
CA TRP A 453 -8.95 24.53 -19.24
C TRP A 453 -7.71 23.80 -19.77
N VAL A 454 -6.75 24.58 -20.25
CA VAL A 454 -5.37 24.15 -20.44
C VAL A 454 -4.43 25.12 -19.74
N TYR A 455 -3.54 24.58 -18.92
CA TYR A 455 -2.40 25.31 -18.37
C TYR A 455 -1.18 25.15 -19.27
N ASP A 456 -0.62 26.26 -19.74
CA ASP A 456 0.62 26.29 -20.49
C ASP A 456 1.81 26.46 -19.54
N VAL A 457 2.68 25.45 -19.47
CA VAL A 457 3.77 25.37 -18.48
C VAL A 457 4.84 26.44 -18.74
N LYS A 458 5.11 26.75 -20.02
CA LYS A 458 6.11 27.74 -20.40
C LYS A 458 5.58 29.16 -20.18
N ALA A 459 4.36 29.43 -20.64
CA ALA A 459 3.73 30.73 -20.47
C ALA A 459 3.19 31.00 -19.06
N ASN A 460 3.17 29.98 -18.19
CA ASN A 460 2.67 30.04 -16.82
C ASN A 460 1.26 30.65 -16.72
N ARG A 461 0.31 30.18 -17.53
CA ARG A 461 -1.07 30.70 -17.54
C ARG A 461 -2.09 29.64 -17.93
N PHE A 462 -3.32 29.79 -17.43
CA PHE A 462 -4.46 29.00 -17.89
C PHE A 462 -5.16 29.66 -19.08
N ILE A 463 -5.72 28.82 -19.95
CA ILE A 463 -6.51 29.19 -21.12
C ILE A 463 -7.80 28.38 -21.04
N ASP A 464 -8.95 29.05 -21.05
CA ASP A 464 -10.26 28.39 -21.14
C ASP A 464 -10.53 28.06 -22.62
N LEU A 465 -10.71 26.79 -22.94
CA LEU A 465 -10.96 26.33 -24.31
C LEU A 465 -12.41 26.56 -24.75
N LYS A 466 -13.34 26.76 -23.80
CA LYS A 466 -14.76 27.02 -24.06
C LYS A 466 -15.36 26.11 -25.16
N PRO A 467 -15.38 24.79 -24.94
CA PRO A 467 -15.84 23.85 -25.95
C PRO A 467 -17.34 23.99 -26.23
N LYS A 468 -17.75 23.63 -27.45
CA LYS A 468 -19.14 23.76 -27.94
C LYS A 468 -20.14 22.94 -27.12
N ARG A 469 -19.76 21.72 -26.74
CA ARG A 469 -20.52 20.80 -25.88
C ARG A 469 -19.64 20.37 -24.72
N GLN A 470 -20.23 20.18 -23.53
CA GLN A 470 -19.54 19.63 -22.36
C GLN A 470 -20.38 18.56 -21.64
N PRO A 471 -19.75 17.60 -20.93
CA PRO A 471 -20.45 16.56 -20.19
C PRO A 471 -21.23 17.10 -18.97
N PRO A 472 -22.37 16.51 -18.59
CA PRO A 472 -23.21 17.04 -17.52
C PRO A 472 -22.83 16.53 -16.12
N GLY A 473 -21.56 16.62 -15.71
CA GLY A 473 -21.15 16.07 -14.40
C GLY A 473 -19.69 16.25 -14.02
N ILE A 474 -19.32 15.71 -12.85
CA ILE A 474 -17.96 15.76 -12.31
C ILE A 474 -17.11 14.68 -12.98
N ALA A 475 -15.94 15.07 -13.50
CA ALA A 475 -14.94 14.09 -13.93
C ALA A 475 -14.21 13.48 -12.72
N THR A 476 -14.20 12.15 -12.66
CA THR A 476 -13.48 11.38 -11.62
C THR A 476 -12.05 11.01 -12.03
N THR A 477 -11.84 10.87 -13.34
CA THR A 477 -10.56 10.65 -14.00
C THR A 477 -10.61 11.32 -15.37
N VAL A 478 -9.48 11.88 -15.79
CA VAL A 478 -9.21 12.18 -17.20
C VAL A 478 -7.84 11.65 -17.58
N GLU A 479 -7.70 11.19 -18.82
CA GLU A 479 -6.46 10.63 -19.35
C GLU A 479 -6.25 11.13 -20.78
N TYR A 480 -5.03 11.58 -21.09
CA TYR A 480 -4.69 12.01 -22.45
C TYR A 480 -4.37 10.81 -23.33
N ILE A 481 -4.84 10.83 -24.57
CA ILE A 481 -4.59 9.85 -25.61
C ILE A 481 -3.75 10.55 -26.68
N PRO A 482 -2.40 10.53 -26.58
CA PRO A 482 -1.53 11.33 -27.45
C PRO A 482 -1.72 11.02 -28.93
N ALA A 483 -1.87 9.75 -29.29
CA ALA A 483 -2.00 9.30 -30.67
C ALA A 483 -3.26 9.81 -31.38
N GLN A 484 -4.25 10.31 -30.63
CA GLN A 484 -5.53 10.80 -31.17
C GLN A 484 -5.80 12.26 -30.81
N ASP A 485 -4.81 12.92 -30.18
CA ASP A 485 -4.92 14.27 -29.63
C ASP A 485 -6.26 14.54 -28.94
N ALA A 486 -6.56 13.72 -27.95
CA ALA A 486 -7.86 13.70 -27.28
C ALA A 486 -7.72 13.35 -25.79
N VAL A 487 -8.71 13.75 -25.00
CA VAL A 487 -8.79 13.41 -23.57
C VAL A 487 -9.97 12.50 -23.32
N PHE A 488 -9.73 11.34 -22.73
CA PHE A 488 -10.77 10.48 -22.17
C PHE A 488 -11.17 10.97 -20.77
N ALA A 489 -12.45 10.89 -20.42
CA ALA A 489 -12.96 11.25 -19.11
C ALA A 489 -14.02 10.27 -18.61
N VAL A 490 -14.07 10.06 -17.29
CA VAL A 490 -15.17 9.36 -16.62
C VAL A 490 -16.00 10.35 -15.84
N ILE A 491 -17.27 10.50 -16.22
CA ILE A 491 -18.19 11.51 -15.70
C ILE A 491 -19.19 10.85 -14.75
N ASP A 492 -19.32 11.41 -13.54
CA ASP A 492 -20.22 10.99 -12.46
C ASP A 492 -20.17 9.50 -12.08
N ARG A 493 -19.08 8.82 -12.45
CA ARG A 493 -18.89 7.36 -12.31
C ARG A 493 -19.87 6.53 -13.12
N LYS A 494 -20.49 7.11 -14.15
CA LYS A 494 -21.58 6.48 -14.91
C LYS A 494 -21.29 6.39 -16.39
N SER A 495 -20.76 7.46 -16.98
CA SER A 495 -20.50 7.54 -18.41
C SER A 495 -19.03 7.87 -18.68
N GLN A 496 -18.60 7.54 -19.89
CA GLN A 496 -17.28 7.89 -20.39
C GLN A 496 -17.42 8.82 -21.59
N TRP A 497 -16.53 9.79 -21.65
CA TRP A 497 -16.56 10.88 -22.61
C TRP A 497 -15.18 11.07 -23.22
N VAL A 498 -15.14 11.67 -24.40
CA VAL A 498 -13.90 12.06 -25.06
C VAL A 498 -13.99 13.52 -25.48
N TYR A 499 -12.90 14.25 -25.26
CA TYR A 499 -12.70 15.61 -25.75
C TYR A 499 -11.73 15.58 -26.92
N SER A 500 -12.07 16.20 -28.05
CA SER A 500 -11.18 16.38 -29.19
C SER A 500 -10.66 17.81 -29.22
N PHE A 501 -9.34 17.99 -29.21
CA PHE A 501 -8.74 19.31 -29.36
C PHE A 501 -9.00 19.91 -30.75
N ALA A 502 -8.98 19.08 -31.79
CA ALA A 502 -9.24 19.51 -33.17
C ALA A 502 -10.69 20.03 -33.35
N ARG A 503 -11.68 19.37 -32.73
CA ARG A 503 -13.09 19.77 -32.80
C ARG A 503 -13.49 20.81 -31.75
N ASN A 504 -12.65 21.01 -30.73
CA ASN A 504 -12.97 21.78 -29.51
C ASN A 504 -14.36 21.45 -28.94
N THR A 505 -14.65 20.16 -28.78
CA THR A 505 -15.94 19.70 -28.26
C THR A 505 -15.80 18.36 -27.56
N TRP A 506 -16.78 18.02 -26.73
CA TRP A 506 -16.90 16.74 -26.05
C TRP A 506 -17.96 15.87 -26.73
N ALA A 507 -17.70 14.56 -26.79
CA ALA A 507 -18.67 13.56 -27.19
C ALA A 507 -18.74 12.43 -26.15
N GLU A 508 -19.94 11.89 -25.95
CA GLU A 508 -20.10 10.68 -25.16
C GLU A 508 -19.56 9.48 -25.93
N LEU A 509 -18.85 8.61 -25.23
CA LEU A 509 -18.33 7.37 -25.77
C LEU A 509 -19.13 6.21 -25.16
N PRO A 510 -19.97 5.49 -25.94
CA PRO A 510 -20.84 4.45 -25.37
C PRO A 510 -20.04 3.37 -24.63
N LEU A 511 -20.58 2.91 -23.50
CA LEU A 511 -20.01 1.79 -22.75
C LEU A 511 -20.29 0.48 -23.48
N ALA A 512 -19.23 -0.28 -23.77
CA ALA A 512 -19.31 -1.60 -24.38
C ALA A 512 -18.40 -2.62 -23.68
N GLY A 513 -18.81 -3.89 -23.70
CA GLY A 513 -18.05 -5.01 -23.14
C GLY A 513 -18.18 -5.15 -21.62
N ALA A 514 -17.09 -5.53 -20.96
CA ALA A 514 -17.05 -5.76 -19.52
C ALA A 514 -17.18 -4.46 -18.73
N LYS A 515 -18.10 -4.39 -17.78
CA LYS A 515 -18.33 -3.17 -16.98
C LYS A 515 -17.09 -2.80 -16.14
N PRO A 516 -16.49 -1.61 -16.31
CA PRO A 516 -15.31 -1.18 -15.55
C PRO A 516 -15.63 -0.67 -14.14
N GLY A 517 -16.91 -0.47 -13.81
CA GLY A 517 -17.39 -0.09 -12.48
C GLY A 517 -17.16 1.37 -12.05
N PHE A 518 -16.22 2.09 -12.69
CA PHE A 518 -15.89 3.51 -12.43
C PHE A 518 -15.88 3.89 -10.94
N PRO A 519 -14.89 3.39 -10.19
CA PRO A 519 -14.89 3.56 -8.75
C PRO A 519 -14.89 5.00 -8.27
N GLY A 520 -15.67 5.23 -7.22
CA GLY A 520 -15.61 6.48 -6.50
C GLY A 520 -14.41 6.55 -5.54
N PRO A 521 -13.87 7.75 -5.30
CA PRO A 521 -14.12 9.01 -6.03
C PRO A 521 -13.13 9.26 -7.20
N TYR A 522 -12.13 8.40 -7.44
CA TYR A 522 -11.00 8.70 -8.33
C TYR A 522 -10.95 7.98 -9.67
N GLY A 523 -11.96 7.17 -10.04
CA GLY A 523 -12.04 6.43 -11.32
C GLY A 523 -11.00 5.31 -11.51
N GLN A 524 -9.78 5.46 -10.98
CA GLN A 524 -8.68 4.50 -11.03
C GLN A 524 -8.41 3.95 -12.44
N ILE A 525 -8.57 4.80 -13.45
CA ILE A 525 -8.24 4.50 -14.84
C ILE A 525 -7.00 5.28 -15.22
N VAL A 526 -6.08 4.65 -15.92
CA VAL A 526 -4.85 5.26 -16.43
C VAL A 526 -4.63 4.88 -17.88
N TYR A 527 -3.98 5.74 -18.65
CA TYR A 527 -3.60 5.42 -20.03
C TYR A 527 -2.15 4.92 -20.11
N ALA A 528 -1.97 3.69 -20.60
CA ALA A 528 -0.66 3.10 -20.84
C ALA A 528 -0.22 3.38 -22.30
N ALA A 529 0.42 4.54 -22.51
CA ALA A 529 0.75 5.06 -23.84
C ALA A 529 1.56 4.08 -24.69
N LYS A 530 2.56 3.39 -24.11
CA LYS A 530 3.37 2.36 -24.79
C LYS A 530 2.53 1.29 -25.48
N TYR A 531 1.35 0.96 -24.95
CA TYR A 531 0.47 -0.09 -25.48
C TYR A 531 -0.83 0.44 -26.08
N GLY A 532 -1.06 1.76 -26.02
CA GLY A 532 -2.25 2.40 -26.59
C GLY A 532 -3.57 2.01 -25.92
N VAL A 533 -3.57 1.66 -24.63
CA VAL A 533 -4.77 1.18 -23.91
C VAL A 533 -5.01 1.94 -22.61
N LEU A 534 -6.29 2.13 -22.28
CA LEU A 534 -6.72 2.46 -20.91
C LEU A 534 -6.72 1.19 -20.07
N VAL A 535 -6.30 1.32 -18.81
CA VAL A 535 -6.22 0.22 -17.85
C VAL A 535 -6.98 0.61 -16.59
N THR A 536 -7.81 -0.31 -16.08
CA THR A 536 -8.36 -0.23 -14.72
C THR A 536 -7.94 -1.46 -13.91
N PRO A 537 -7.30 -1.29 -12.73
CA PRO A 537 -6.85 -2.39 -11.90
C PRO A 537 -7.96 -2.94 -10.98
N ARG A 538 -9.09 -2.24 -10.85
CA ARG A 538 -10.13 -2.55 -9.86
C ARG A 538 -11.12 -3.61 -10.36
N ASP A 539 -11.55 -4.49 -9.44
CA ASP A 539 -12.55 -5.53 -9.69
C ASP A 539 -12.17 -6.50 -10.81
N GLY A 540 -10.88 -6.84 -10.85
CA GLY A 540 -10.23 -7.53 -11.95
C GLY A 540 -9.66 -6.56 -12.98
N THR A 541 -8.45 -6.83 -13.45
CA THR A 541 -7.79 -5.95 -14.44
C THR A 541 -8.54 -5.97 -15.76
N ARG A 542 -8.93 -4.80 -16.25
CA ARG A 542 -9.55 -4.62 -17.57
C ARG A 542 -8.76 -3.62 -18.39
N VAL A 543 -8.82 -3.80 -19.70
CA VAL A 543 -8.16 -2.96 -20.69
C VAL A 543 -9.15 -2.53 -21.76
N MET A 544 -8.96 -1.35 -22.33
CA MET A 544 -9.74 -0.85 -23.46
C MET A 544 -8.81 -0.11 -24.43
N ARG A 545 -8.92 -0.41 -25.73
CA ARG A 545 -8.28 0.39 -26.77
C ARG A 545 -9.24 1.53 -27.16
N PRO A 546 -8.93 2.81 -26.84
CA PRO A 546 -9.80 3.92 -27.22
C PRO A 546 -9.68 4.22 -28.72
N ASP A 547 -10.78 4.64 -29.32
CA ASP A 547 -10.89 5.12 -30.69
C ASP A 547 -11.93 6.25 -30.73
N VAL A 548 -11.43 7.47 -30.65
CA VAL A 548 -12.17 8.74 -30.58
C VAL A 548 -12.90 9.03 -31.88
N THR A 549 -12.46 8.46 -33.01
CA THR A 549 -13.12 8.63 -34.32
C THR A 549 -14.50 7.99 -34.35
N LYS A 550 -14.76 7.01 -33.47
CA LYS A 550 -16.04 6.29 -33.35
C LYS A 550 -17.00 6.94 -32.35
N ALA A 551 -16.64 8.06 -31.72
CA ALA A 551 -17.57 8.82 -30.90
C ALA A 551 -18.63 9.50 -31.77
N ARG A 552 -19.84 9.67 -31.23
CA ARG A 552 -20.90 10.41 -31.90
C ARG A 552 -20.73 11.89 -31.56
N TRP A 553 -20.28 12.66 -32.55
CA TRP A 553 -20.11 14.10 -32.46
C TRP A 553 -21.41 14.77 -32.91
N ASP A 554 -21.95 15.66 -32.09
CA ASP A 554 -23.00 16.57 -32.52
C ASP A 554 -22.25 17.73 -33.20
N ASP A 555 -22.01 17.60 -34.50
CA ASP A 555 -21.35 18.64 -35.30
C ASP A 555 -22.32 19.77 -35.68
#